data_AF-A0A927QSR5-F1
#
_entry.id   AF-A0A927QSR5-F1
#
_cell.length_a   1.000
_cell.length_b   1.000
_cell.length_c   1.000
_cell.angle_alpha   90.00
_cell.angle_beta   90.00
_cell.angle_gamma   90.00
#
_symmetry.space_group_name_H-M   'P 1'
#
loop_
_entity.id
_entity.type
_entity.pdbx_description
1 polymer ?
#
loop_
_entity_poly.entity_id
_entity_poly.type
_entity_poly.pdbx_seq_one_letter_code
_entity_poly.pdbx_strand_id
1 'polypeptide(L)'
;MSQTNWNKTLNNYITTLILFKMMNKKILAIIVVAIVIFSCEKSKKQTPETNENSQSQEIVSKKIDIKELKGSGFEPGWSILISQKNKRNFSFELLTLLGQQKTTGTLYLESDFIEEQNAIVSFKGTDTDGKEITVTYLLKSCLDMAGNETGGIIDVKWNEEQFNGCGNYLVNYK
;
A
#
# COMPACT_ATOMS: atom_id res chain seq x y z
N MET A 1 -24.12 -58.34 15.94
CA MET A 1 -24.80 -57.21 15.26
C MET A 1 -23.74 -56.40 14.53
N SER A 2 -23.73 -56.47 13.20
CA SER A 2 -22.71 -55.89 12.33
C SER A 2 -23.32 -54.71 11.57
N GLN A 3 -22.81 -53.51 11.80
CA GLN A 3 -23.14 -52.33 11.00
C GLN A 3 -22.03 -52.11 9.97
N THR A 4 -22.27 -52.59 8.75
CA THR A 4 -21.56 -52.19 7.53
C THR A 4 -22.57 -51.55 6.58
N ASN A 5 -22.08 -50.70 5.68
CA ASN A 5 -22.78 -50.02 4.60
C ASN A 5 -23.52 -48.71 4.93
N TRP A 6 -22.74 -47.63 4.98
CA TRP A 6 -23.16 -46.36 4.38
C TRP A 6 -22.00 -45.79 3.52
N ASN A 7 -22.03 -46.14 2.23
CA ASN A 7 -21.89 -45.22 1.10
C ASN A 7 -20.82 -44.12 1.26
N LYS A 8 -19.54 -44.24 0.88
CA LYS A 8 -18.95 -44.61 -0.43
C LYS A 8 -19.60 -44.03 -1.70
N THR A 9 -20.58 -43.14 -1.60
CA THR A 9 -21.35 -42.63 -2.75
C THR A 9 -21.51 -41.11 -2.75
N LEU A 10 -20.49 -40.35 -2.33
CA LEU A 10 -20.48 -38.88 -2.45
C LEU A 10 -19.17 -38.30 -3.01
N ASN A 11 -18.18 -39.15 -3.31
CA ASN A 11 -16.85 -38.71 -3.77
C ASN A 11 -16.64 -38.70 -5.30
N ASN A 12 -17.71 -38.86 -6.11
CA ASN A 12 -17.60 -39.04 -7.57
C ASN A 12 -18.46 -38.08 -8.44
N TYR A 13 -19.01 -37.00 -7.88
CA TYR A 13 -19.91 -36.10 -8.65
C TYR A 13 -19.46 -34.64 -8.77
N ILE A 14 -18.34 -34.22 -8.17
CA ILE A 14 -17.87 -32.82 -8.25
C ILE A 14 -16.60 -32.68 -9.10
N THR A 15 -16.00 -33.79 -9.52
CA THR A 15 -14.82 -33.81 -10.41
C THR A 15 -15.15 -33.86 -11.90
N THR A 16 -16.44 -33.94 -12.27
CA THR A 16 -16.91 -34.10 -13.66
C THR A 16 -17.59 -32.85 -14.23
N LEU A 17 -17.44 -31.68 -13.59
CA LEU A 17 -17.78 -30.38 -14.18
C LEU A 17 -16.55 -29.64 -14.74
N ILE A 18 -15.54 -30.40 -15.16
CA ILE A 18 -14.68 -30.04 -16.28
C ILE A 18 -15.48 -30.43 -17.54
N LEU A 19 -15.46 -29.60 -18.61
CA LEU A 19 -15.77 -29.95 -20.03
C LEU A 19 -16.95 -29.25 -20.74
N PHE A 20 -17.49 -28.15 -20.22
CA PHE A 20 -18.15 -27.13 -21.05
C PHE A 20 -17.47 -25.81 -20.72
N LYS A 21 -16.50 -25.27 -21.46
CA LYS A 21 -16.74 -24.74 -22.81
C LYS A 21 -15.37 -24.39 -23.42
N MET A 22 -14.77 -25.35 -24.12
CA MET A 22 -13.77 -25.07 -25.14
C MET A 22 -14.41 -24.24 -26.26
N MET A 23 -14.08 -22.94 -26.34
CA MET A 23 -14.15 -22.11 -27.54
C MET A 23 -13.04 -21.06 -27.37
N ASN A 24 -11.79 -21.32 -27.73
CA ASN A 24 -11.30 -21.47 -29.10
C ASN A 24 -11.77 -20.31 -30.00
N LYS A 25 -10.95 -19.25 -30.10
CA LYS A 25 -10.49 -18.64 -31.37
C LYS A 25 -9.86 -17.27 -31.10
N LYS A 26 -8.55 -17.20 -31.40
CA LYS A 26 -7.85 -16.18 -32.19
C LYS A 26 -8.35 -14.73 -32.06
N ILE A 27 -7.45 -13.77 -31.81
CA ILE A 27 -7.06 -12.72 -32.77
C ILE A 27 -6.18 -11.64 -32.10
N LEU A 28 -5.02 -11.46 -32.74
CA LEU A 28 -4.16 -10.28 -32.89
C LEU A 28 -3.56 -9.58 -31.65
N ALA A 29 -2.25 -9.81 -31.51
CA ALA A 29 -1.30 -8.76 -31.18
C ALA A 29 -1.44 -7.59 -32.17
N ILE A 30 -1.62 -6.38 -31.66
CA ILE A 30 -1.51 -5.15 -32.43
C ILE A 30 -0.37 -4.33 -31.79
N ILE A 31 0.79 -4.40 -32.45
CA ILE A 31 1.89 -3.45 -32.28
C ILE A 31 1.56 -2.28 -33.21
N VAL A 32 1.27 -1.11 -32.64
CA VAL A 32 1.28 0.15 -33.41
C VAL A 32 2.40 1.01 -32.85
N VAL A 33 3.53 0.93 -33.55
CA VAL A 33 4.58 1.94 -33.50
C VAL A 33 4.11 3.09 -34.38
N ALA A 34 3.71 4.21 -33.77
CA ALA A 34 3.56 5.48 -34.47
C ALA A 34 4.67 6.43 -33.99
N ILE A 35 5.84 6.30 -34.62
CA ILE A 35 6.89 7.31 -34.59
C ILE A 35 6.39 8.45 -35.49
N VAL A 36 5.78 9.47 -34.88
CA VAL A 36 5.61 10.76 -35.56
C VAL A 36 6.86 11.57 -35.26
N ILE A 37 7.84 11.42 -36.14
CA ILE A 37 8.90 12.39 -36.38
C ILE A 37 8.22 13.68 -36.84
N PHE A 38 7.96 14.58 -35.89
CA PHE A 38 7.70 15.98 -36.23
C PHE A 38 9.01 16.56 -36.77
N SER A 39 9.06 16.63 -38.10
CA SER A 39 10.07 17.35 -38.84
C SER A 39 10.20 18.76 -38.29
N CYS A 40 11.44 19.04 -37.93
CA CYS A 40 12.00 20.33 -37.57
C CYS A 40 11.84 21.30 -38.74
N GLU A 41 10.84 22.17 -38.70
CA GLU A 41 10.73 23.29 -39.64
C GLU A 41 11.63 24.43 -39.13
N LYS A 42 12.79 24.57 -39.78
CA LYS A 42 13.74 25.67 -39.56
C LYS A 42 13.11 26.98 -40.01
N SER A 43 12.47 27.71 -39.09
CA SER A 43 12.27 29.16 -39.25
C SER A 43 13.32 29.90 -38.42
N LYS A 44 14.34 30.42 -39.11
CA LYS A 44 15.30 31.37 -38.57
C LYS A 44 14.58 32.70 -38.26
N LYS A 45 14.63 33.14 -37.01
CA LYS A 45 14.76 34.56 -36.64
C LYS A 45 15.33 34.70 -35.22
N GLN A 46 16.20 35.68 -35.08
CA GLN A 46 17.10 35.96 -33.95
C GLN A 46 16.39 36.26 -32.62
N THR A 47 16.92 35.66 -31.54
CA THR A 47 17.41 36.23 -30.24
C THR A 47 16.63 37.43 -29.63
N PRO A 48 16.25 37.40 -28.33
CA PRO A 48 17.22 37.38 -27.23
C PRO A 48 17.01 36.35 -26.11
N GLU A 49 18.15 36.08 -25.48
CA GLU A 49 18.45 35.36 -24.25
C GLU A 49 17.34 35.32 -23.19
N THR A 50 16.91 34.11 -22.85
CA THR A 50 16.58 33.75 -21.47
C THR A 50 17.29 32.44 -21.19
N ASN A 51 18.24 32.46 -20.26
CA ASN A 51 18.92 31.28 -19.74
C ASN A 51 17.92 30.38 -19.01
N GLU A 52 17.20 29.53 -19.73
CA GLU A 52 16.58 28.35 -19.14
C GLU A 52 17.67 27.28 -18.98
N ASN A 53 18.39 27.41 -17.88
CA ASN A 53 19.15 26.31 -17.32
C ASN A 53 18.15 25.28 -16.79
N SER A 54 17.52 24.52 -17.69
CA SER A 54 16.79 23.30 -17.34
C SER A 54 17.83 22.27 -16.88
N GLN A 55 18.29 22.42 -15.64
CA GLN A 55 18.83 21.31 -14.89
C GLN A 55 17.69 20.32 -14.71
N SER A 56 17.67 19.28 -15.54
CA SER A 56 16.97 18.06 -15.21
C SER A 56 17.56 17.56 -13.89
N GLN A 57 16.93 17.93 -12.77
CA GLN A 57 17.24 17.36 -11.48
C GLN A 57 16.88 15.88 -11.58
N GLU A 58 17.90 15.04 -11.70
CA GLU A 58 17.79 13.62 -11.49
C GLU A 58 17.25 13.43 -10.06
N ILE A 59 15.96 13.14 -9.93
CA ILE A 59 15.34 12.83 -8.65
C ILE A 59 15.94 11.48 -8.24
N VAL A 60 17.00 11.52 -7.45
CA VAL A 60 17.59 10.32 -6.85
C VAL A 60 16.57 9.80 -5.84
N SER A 61 15.74 8.86 -6.29
CA SER A 61 14.73 8.20 -5.47
C SER A 61 15.43 7.41 -4.35
N LYS A 62 15.29 7.87 -3.12
CA LYS A 62 15.94 7.23 -1.95
C LYS A 62 15.01 6.18 -1.36
N LYS A 63 15.45 4.92 -1.33
CA LYS A 63 14.75 3.88 -0.55
C LYS A 63 14.93 4.15 0.93
N ILE A 64 13.84 4.17 1.68
CA ILE A 64 13.82 4.32 3.14
C ILE A 64 13.64 2.95 3.80
N ASP A 65 14.43 2.72 4.85
CA ASP A 65 14.23 1.62 5.79
C ASP A 65 13.49 2.14 7.02
N ILE A 66 12.16 1.91 7.09
CA ILE A 66 11.32 2.37 8.21
C ILE A 66 11.65 1.56 9.46
N LYS A 67 12.04 2.25 10.53
CA LYS A 67 12.24 1.68 11.86
C LYS A 67 10.94 1.64 12.65
N GLU A 68 10.17 2.72 12.58
CA GLU A 68 8.96 2.90 13.38
C GLU A 68 7.98 3.80 12.62
N LEU A 69 6.68 3.55 12.77
CA LEU A 69 5.59 4.42 12.32
C LEU A 69 4.61 4.58 13.49
N LYS A 70 4.29 5.83 13.84
CA LYS A 70 3.32 6.19 14.87
C LYS A 70 2.18 6.97 14.23
N GLY A 71 0.97 6.78 14.74
CA GLY A 71 -0.18 7.56 14.30
C GLY A 71 -1.30 7.60 15.32
N SER A 72 -2.18 8.58 15.17
CA SER A 72 -3.33 8.78 16.05
C SER A 72 -4.42 9.62 15.38
N GLY A 73 -5.64 9.50 15.89
CA GLY A 73 -6.76 10.37 15.53
C GLY A 73 -7.75 10.54 16.69
N PHE A 74 -8.72 11.45 16.51
CA PHE A 74 -9.55 11.96 17.61
C PHE A 74 -11.01 11.49 17.59
N GLU A 75 -11.55 11.05 16.44
CA GLU A 75 -12.98 10.68 16.32
C GLU A 75 -13.15 9.41 15.48
N PRO A 76 -13.30 8.22 16.13
CA PRO A 76 -13.08 7.98 17.56
C PRO A 76 -11.61 8.18 17.94
N GLY A 77 -11.30 8.37 19.22
CA GLY A 77 -9.90 8.44 19.65
C GLY A 77 -9.19 7.11 19.41
N TRP A 78 -8.01 7.14 18.80
CA TRP A 78 -7.22 5.94 18.52
C TRP A 78 -5.72 6.28 18.42
N SER A 79 -4.87 5.27 18.63
CA SER A 79 -3.44 5.38 18.33
C SER A 79 -2.84 4.06 17.88
N ILE A 80 -1.82 4.12 17.02
CA ILE A 80 -1.07 2.96 16.56
C ILE A 80 0.43 3.21 16.69
N LEU A 81 1.14 2.17 17.11
CA LEU A 81 2.59 2.07 17.05
C LEU A 81 2.97 0.86 16.21
N ILE A 82 3.73 1.07 15.14
CA ILE A 82 4.28 0.03 14.29
C ILE A 82 5.80 0.06 14.45
N SER A 83 6.39 -1.04 14.86
CA SER A 83 7.84 -1.15 15.12
C SER A 83 8.44 -2.27 14.27
N GLN A 84 9.56 -1.97 13.62
CA GLN A 84 10.27 -2.94 12.80
C GLN A 84 10.84 -4.07 13.67
N LYS A 85 10.56 -5.32 13.29
CA LYS A 85 11.18 -6.52 13.86
C LYS A 85 12.35 -6.98 13.00
N ASN A 86 12.15 -6.97 11.69
CA ASN A 86 13.17 -7.22 10.68
C ASN A 86 12.82 -6.41 9.42
N LYS A 87 13.67 -6.40 8.38
CA LYS A 87 13.52 -5.55 7.18
C LYS A 87 12.07 -5.29 6.74
N ARG A 88 11.31 -6.36 6.48
CA ARG A 88 9.93 -6.27 5.96
C ARG A 88 8.85 -6.68 6.95
N ASN A 89 9.21 -7.17 8.15
CA ASN A 89 8.23 -7.58 9.16
C ASN A 89 8.26 -6.63 10.36
N PHE A 90 7.06 -6.29 10.81
CA PHE A 90 6.80 -5.31 11.85
C PHE A 90 5.85 -5.91 12.88
N SER A 91 5.90 -5.42 14.11
CA SER A 91 4.80 -5.53 15.07
C SER A 91 3.97 -4.27 15.05
N PHE A 92 2.71 -4.40 15.44
CA PHE A 92 1.90 -3.25 15.79
C PHE A 92 1.24 -3.40 17.16
N GLU A 93 0.92 -2.26 17.75
CA GLU A 93 0.01 -2.08 18.87
C GLU A 93 -1.01 -1.01 18.46
N LEU A 94 -2.30 -1.36 18.47
CA LEU A 94 -3.43 -0.49 18.15
C LEU A 94 -4.29 -0.33 19.41
N LEU A 95 -4.57 0.92 19.77
CA LEU A 95 -5.42 1.32 20.88
C LEU A 95 -6.64 2.06 20.32
N THR A 96 -7.85 1.62 20.66
CA THR A 96 -9.10 2.27 20.24
C THR A 96 -9.93 2.67 21.47
N LEU A 97 -10.41 3.91 21.49
CA LEU A 97 -11.26 4.42 22.58
C LEU A 97 -12.73 4.03 22.40
N LEU A 98 -13.16 3.60 21.21
CA LEU A 98 -14.53 3.11 20.96
C LEU A 98 -14.89 1.88 21.79
N GLY A 99 -13.91 1.14 22.32
CA GLY A 99 -14.12 -0.02 23.17
C GLY A 99 -13.08 -0.23 24.26
N GLN A 100 -12.19 0.75 24.50
CA GLN A 100 -10.97 0.58 25.32
C GLN A 100 -10.18 -0.68 24.94
N GLN A 101 -10.16 -1.01 23.64
CA GLN A 101 -9.50 -2.22 23.15
C GLN A 101 -8.06 -1.91 22.79
N LYS A 102 -7.16 -2.73 23.33
CA LYS A 102 -5.78 -2.85 22.89
C LYS A 102 -5.66 -4.14 22.10
N THR A 103 -5.22 -4.06 20.86
CA THR A 103 -4.87 -5.22 20.04
C THR A 103 -3.42 -5.10 19.56
N THR A 104 -2.79 -6.24 19.30
CA THR A 104 -1.41 -6.31 18.82
C THR A 104 -1.31 -7.36 17.73
N GLY A 105 -0.24 -7.33 16.95
CA GLY A 105 -0.01 -8.36 15.96
C GLY A 105 1.22 -8.14 15.11
N THR A 106 1.16 -8.65 13.89
CA THR A 106 2.25 -8.59 12.93
C THR A 106 1.80 -7.98 11.63
N LEU A 107 2.66 -7.15 11.06
CA LEU A 107 2.50 -6.54 9.76
C LEU A 107 3.70 -6.91 8.88
N TYR A 108 3.47 -6.94 7.58
CA TYR A 108 4.51 -6.96 6.56
C TYR A 108 4.37 -5.74 5.66
N LEU A 109 5.51 -5.24 5.22
CA LEU A 109 5.60 -4.14 4.28
C LEU A 109 5.28 -4.64 2.86
N GLU A 110 4.25 -4.08 2.21
CA GLU A 110 3.79 -4.53 0.88
C GLU A 110 4.77 -4.18 -0.24
N SER A 111 5.36 -2.99 -0.17
CA SER A 111 6.32 -2.48 -1.16
C SER A 111 7.43 -1.68 -0.49
N ASP A 112 8.60 -1.62 -1.12
CA ASP A 112 9.70 -0.79 -0.61
C ASP A 112 9.24 0.67 -0.53
N PHE A 113 9.51 1.34 0.59
CA PHE A 113 9.20 2.76 0.73
C PHE A 113 10.25 3.59 -0.01
N ILE A 114 9.79 4.35 -1.00
CA ILE A 114 10.63 5.27 -1.79
C ILE A 114 10.24 6.68 -1.40
N GLU A 115 11.18 7.46 -0.87
CA GLU A 115 10.91 8.84 -0.44
C GLU A 115 10.76 9.74 -1.66
N GLU A 116 9.53 10.17 -1.91
CA GLU A 116 9.16 11.18 -2.89
C GLU A 116 7.94 11.96 -2.39
N GLN A 117 7.61 13.08 -3.05
CA GLN A 117 6.41 13.85 -2.68
C GLN A 117 5.16 12.97 -2.83
N ASN A 118 4.31 12.95 -1.79
CA ASN A 118 3.11 12.10 -1.75
C ASN A 118 3.39 10.59 -1.82
N ALA A 119 4.60 10.15 -1.43
CA ALA A 119 4.90 8.73 -1.35
C ALA A 119 3.94 8.00 -0.41
N ILE A 120 3.57 6.78 -0.80
CA ILE A 120 2.67 5.92 -0.04
C ILE A 120 3.45 4.71 0.46
N VAL A 121 3.26 4.37 1.72
CA VAL A 121 3.73 3.12 2.28
C VAL A 121 2.55 2.35 2.87
N SER A 122 2.47 1.07 2.54
CA SER A 122 1.37 0.19 2.95
C SER A 122 1.90 -1.03 3.68
N PHE A 123 1.25 -1.32 4.80
CA PHE A 123 1.48 -2.49 5.63
C PHE A 123 0.21 -3.34 5.66
N LYS A 124 0.37 -4.67 5.62
CA LYS A 124 -0.72 -5.61 5.80
C LYS A 124 -0.37 -6.68 6.80
N GLY A 125 -1.36 -7.25 7.46
CA GLY A 125 -1.13 -8.34 8.37
C GLY A 125 -2.36 -8.69 9.18
N THR A 126 -2.12 -9.27 10.35
CA THR A 126 -3.18 -9.76 11.22
C THR A 126 -2.85 -9.46 12.68
N ASP A 127 -3.90 -9.24 13.47
CA ASP A 127 -3.78 -9.23 14.92
C ASP A 127 -3.62 -10.65 15.50
N THR A 128 -3.45 -10.73 16.82
CA THR A 128 -3.33 -12.01 17.55
C THR A 128 -4.57 -12.89 17.48
N ASP A 129 -5.73 -12.32 17.16
CA ASP A 129 -7.00 -13.04 17.03
C ASP A 129 -7.27 -13.46 15.57
N GLY A 130 -6.35 -13.15 14.65
CA GLY A 130 -6.45 -13.47 13.22
C GLY A 130 -7.28 -12.47 12.42
N LYS A 131 -7.67 -11.33 12.97
CA LYS A 131 -8.37 -10.27 12.22
C LYS A 131 -7.39 -9.51 11.36
N GLU A 132 -7.81 -9.22 10.13
CA GLU A 132 -6.99 -8.50 9.17
C GLU A 132 -6.82 -7.03 9.58
N ILE A 133 -5.61 -6.52 9.33
CA ILE A 133 -5.27 -5.10 9.48
C ILE A 133 -4.50 -4.63 8.25
N THR A 134 -4.84 -3.44 7.77
CA THR A 134 -4.10 -2.70 6.74
C THR A 134 -3.81 -1.31 7.26
N VAL A 135 -2.56 -0.86 7.10
CA VAL A 135 -2.14 0.48 7.49
C VAL A 135 -1.50 1.15 6.29
N THR A 136 -2.01 2.31 5.92
CA THR A 136 -1.47 3.12 4.83
C THR A 136 -1.01 4.45 5.38
N TYR A 137 0.22 4.84 5.05
CA TYR A 137 0.78 6.13 5.38
C TYR A 137 1.13 6.88 4.10
N LEU A 138 0.63 8.11 3.99
CA LEU A 138 0.84 9.01 2.86
C LEU A 138 1.70 10.19 3.32
N LEU A 139 2.83 10.40 2.64
CA LEU A 139 3.73 11.53 2.87
C LEU A 139 3.14 12.83 2.31
N LYS A 140 2.09 13.30 2.96
CA LYS A 140 1.38 14.55 2.69
C LYS A 140 1.09 15.23 4.02
N SER A 141 1.39 16.52 4.10
CA SER A 141 1.21 17.34 5.29
C SER A 141 -0.12 17.06 6.01
N CYS A 142 -0.01 16.76 7.30
CA CYS A 142 -1.14 16.51 8.20
C CYS A 142 -0.99 17.42 9.42
N LEU A 143 -2.02 18.24 9.68
CA LEU A 143 -2.02 19.21 10.76
C LEU A 143 -2.79 18.68 11.95
N ASP A 144 -2.30 18.95 13.16
CA ASP A 144 -3.09 18.74 14.38
C ASP A 144 -4.19 19.81 14.53
N MET A 145 -5.01 19.68 15.57
CA MET A 145 -6.09 20.64 15.87
C MET A 145 -5.59 22.04 16.23
N ALA A 146 -4.30 22.19 16.56
CA ALA A 146 -3.65 23.48 16.79
C ALA A 146 -3.00 24.06 15.52
N GLY A 147 -3.08 23.34 14.39
CA GLY A 147 -2.52 23.74 13.10
C GLY A 147 -1.03 23.42 12.94
N ASN A 148 -0.42 22.64 13.84
CA ASN A 148 0.99 22.26 13.72
C ASN A 148 1.15 21.04 12.82
N GLU A 149 2.24 21.00 12.05
CA GLU A 149 2.56 19.85 11.22
C GLU A 149 3.00 18.66 12.06
N THR A 150 2.27 17.54 11.91
CA THR A 150 2.48 16.29 12.66
C THR A 150 3.04 15.16 11.78
N GLY A 151 3.35 15.47 10.52
CA GLY A 151 3.87 14.53 9.54
C GLY A 151 2.88 14.25 8.43
N GLY A 152 2.56 12.97 8.25
CA GLY A 152 1.78 12.44 7.14
C GLY A 152 0.40 11.96 7.54
N ILE A 153 -0.45 11.71 6.54
CA ILE A 153 -1.79 11.14 6.72
C ILE A 153 -1.64 9.63 6.94
N ILE A 154 -2.35 9.10 7.93
CA ILE A 154 -2.39 7.66 8.21
C ILE A 154 -3.84 7.16 8.20
N ASP A 155 -4.05 6.03 7.53
CA ASP A 155 -5.32 5.29 7.48
C ASP A 155 -5.07 3.87 8.00
N VAL A 156 -5.81 3.47 9.03
CA VAL A 156 -5.78 2.14 9.62
C VAL A 156 -7.14 1.51 9.42
N LYS A 157 -7.18 0.41 8.67
CA LYS A 157 -8.35 -0.47 8.57
C LYS A 157 -8.09 -1.72 9.40
N TRP A 158 -8.90 -1.96 10.42
CA TRP A 158 -8.82 -3.15 11.27
C TRP A 158 -10.20 -3.80 11.33
N ASN A 159 -10.30 -5.03 10.81
CA ASN A 159 -11.59 -5.70 10.62
C ASN A 159 -12.57 -4.82 9.80
N GLU A 160 -13.74 -4.50 10.36
CA GLU A 160 -14.77 -3.64 9.76
C GLU A 160 -14.59 -2.15 10.15
N GLU A 161 -13.64 -1.84 11.02
CA GLU A 161 -13.39 -0.49 11.53
C GLU A 161 -12.31 0.22 10.70
N GLN A 162 -12.47 1.54 10.55
CA GLN A 162 -11.54 2.39 9.84
C GLN A 162 -11.21 3.62 10.68
N PHE A 163 -9.93 3.96 10.72
CA PHE A 163 -9.39 5.03 11.54
C PHE A 163 -8.50 5.93 10.68
N ASN A 164 -8.81 7.22 10.68
CA ASN A 164 -8.06 8.23 9.95
C ASN A 164 -7.40 9.18 10.93
N GLY A 165 -6.20 9.64 10.59
CA GLY A 165 -5.44 10.52 11.47
C GLY A 165 -4.13 11.00 10.88
N CYS A 166 -3.28 11.50 11.76
CA CYS A 166 -1.93 11.95 11.42
C CYS A 166 -0.89 11.06 12.09
N GLY A 167 0.30 11.00 11.49
CA GLY A 167 1.39 10.20 12.00
C GLY A 167 2.76 10.60 11.46
N ASN A 168 3.79 9.98 12.02
CA ASN A 168 5.16 10.19 11.61
C ASN A 168 5.94 8.87 11.66
N TYR A 169 7.00 8.79 10.86
CA TYR A 169 7.90 7.64 10.83
C TYR A 169 9.30 8.01 11.29
N LEU A 170 10.02 7.02 11.81
CA LEU A 170 11.45 7.06 12.05
C LEU A 170 12.13 6.10 11.09
N VAL A 171 13.30 6.49 10.61
CA VAL A 171 14.10 5.69 9.66
C VAL A 171 15.32 5.11 10.35
N ASN A 172 15.77 3.95 9.87
CA ASN A 172 17.13 3.50 10.15
C ASN A 172 18.09 4.20 9.19
N TYR A 173 18.98 5.03 9.73
CA TYR A 173 20.12 5.52 8.97
C TYR A 173 21.18 4.41 8.93
N LYS A 174 21.49 3.94 7.73
CA LYS A 174 22.61 3.03 7.45
C LYS A 174 23.74 3.81 6.80
#